data_AF-A0A2J4QMY3-F1
#
_entry.id   AF-A0A2J4QMY3-F1
#
_cell.length_a   1.000
_cell.length_b   1.000
_cell.length_c   1.000
_cell.angle_alpha   90.00
_cell.angle_beta   90.00
_cell.angle_gamma   90.00
#
_symmetry.space_group_name_H-M   'P 1'
#
loop_
_entity.id
_entity.type
_entity.pdbx_description
1 polymer ?
#
loop_
_entity_poly.entity_id
_entity_poly.type
_entity_poly.pdbx_seq_one_letter_code
_entity_poly.pdbx_strand_id
1 'polypeptide(L)'
;MIQDAFIRLRAKQLYWQGYPPAEISRLMGINSNTVYSWKKRDEWDDTTPIKRVTQSIDTRLCQLSAKDNKTSGDFKEIDLLTRQLKRLDTGQTTTTTGVKKTSRCKKKNHFSEEQIDALRSKILDSLAWHQRGWYEQRDQRNRMILKSRQIGATWYFAREALLGALRTDVKHDYQRNQIFLSASRKQALQFRNFIRKAAEEVDVELKGGEQITLSNGAELHFLGTSAATAQSYTGHLRFDEFFWTGNFINLRKVAGAMATLKGLTRTYFSTPSSESHEAYQFWTGDRWNAKRPKAQRVDFDVSWKKTHSGVLYPDKTWRQIVTIQDAINNGWDYTDIDEIRDENSPDEFENLYMCEFVKDGESAFNLSQLLGCGADGYDDWPDWKPFASRPMGQRE
;
A
#
# COMPACT_ATOMS: atom_id res chain seq x y z
N MET A 1 -70.35 8.28 0.97
CA MET A 1 -69.35 8.87 0.05
C MET A 1 -67.94 8.31 0.21
N ILE A 2 -67.42 8.09 1.43
CA ILE A 2 -66.05 7.55 1.63
C ILE A 2 -65.93 6.07 1.21
N GLN A 3 -66.92 5.25 1.52
CA GLN A 3 -66.92 3.81 1.21
C GLN A 3 -66.95 3.53 -0.30
N ASP A 4 -67.66 4.37 -1.06
CA ASP A 4 -67.82 4.23 -2.52
C ASP A 4 -66.52 4.54 -3.29
N ALA A 5 -65.75 5.52 -2.79
CA ALA A 5 -64.43 5.85 -3.34
C ALA A 5 -63.41 4.71 -3.11
N PHE A 6 -63.44 4.08 -1.93
CA PHE A 6 -62.58 2.94 -1.61
C PHE A 6 -62.92 1.71 -2.46
N ILE A 7 -64.22 1.44 -2.64
CA ILE A 7 -64.71 0.35 -3.49
C ILE A 7 -64.28 0.56 -4.95
N ARG A 8 -64.46 1.78 -5.48
CA ARG A 8 -64.03 2.13 -6.84
C ARG A 8 -62.51 2.01 -7.04
N LEU A 9 -61.71 2.43 -6.06
CA LEU A 9 -60.26 2.28 -6.10
C LEU A 9 -59.82 0.82 -6.05
N ARG A 10 -60.48 0.00 -5.23
CA ARG A 10 -60.20 -1.43 -5.14
C ARG A 10 -60.54 -2.18 -6.43
N ALA A 11 -61.65 -1.84 -7.07
CA ALA A 11 -62.01 -2.37 -8.38
C ALA A 11 -60.97 -2.01 -9.45
N LYS A 12 -60.47 -0.77 -9.42
CA LYS A 12 -59.40 -0.29 -10.32
C LYS A 12 -58.08 -1.05 -10.12
N GLN A 13 -57.72 -1.38 -8.88
CA GLN A 13 -56.53 -2.18 -8.59
C GLN A 13 -56.64 -3.62 -9.09
N LEU A 14 -57.78 -4.27 -8.88
CA LEU A 14 -58.02 -5.64 -9.40
C LEU A 14 -57.93 -5.66 -10.93
N TYR A 15 -58.44 -4.62 -11.59
CA TYR A 15 -58.30 -4.49 -13.05
C TYR A 15 -56.83 -4.46 -13.49
N TRP A 16 -55.97 -3.71 -12.80
CA TRP A 16 -54.54 -3.68 -13.10
C TRP A 16 -53.75 -4.93 -12.70
N GLN A 17 -54.34 -5.79 -11.87
CA GLN A 17 -53.80 -7.13 -11.60
C GLN A 17 -54.16 -8.15 -12.70
N GLY A 18 -54.94 -7.75 -13.71
CA GLY A 18 -55.28 -8.57 -14.87
C GLY A 18 -56.68 -9.18 -14.83
N TYR A 19 -57.50 -8.88 -13.80
CA TYR A 19 -58.87 -9.37 -13.74
C TYR A 19 -59.79 -8.64 -14.73
N PRO A 20 -60.57 -9.34 -15.56
CA PRO A 20 -61.54 -8.71 -16.44
C PRO A 20 -62.71 -8.11 -15.63
N PRO A 21 -63.39 -7.04 -16.12
CA PRO A 21 -64.49 -6.38 -15.40
C PRO A 21 -65.61 -7.31 -14.93
N ALA A 22 -65.89 -8.37 -15.70
CA ALA A 22 -66.88 -9.39 -15.33
C ALA A 22 -66.48 -10.21 -14.10
N GLU A 23 -65.18 -10.47 -13.91
CA GLU A 23 -64.66 -11.21 -12.77
C GLU A 23 -64.53 -10.31 -11.54
N ILE A 24 -64.16 -9.04 -11.73
CA ILE A 24 -64.17 -8.01 -10.66
C ILE A 24 -65.59 -7.82 -10.11
N SER A 25 -66.58 -7.78 -11.00
CA SER A 25 -68.00 -7.71 -10.64
C SER A 25 -68.41 -8.87 -9.72
N ARG A 26 -67.98 -10.10 -10.03
CA ARG A 26 -68.23 -11.29 -9.19
C ARG A 26 -67.48 -11.25 -7.86
N LEU A 27 -66.19 -10.89 -7.88
CA LEU A 27 -65.33 -10.85 -6.69
C LEU A 27 -65.76 -9.79 -5.67
N MET A 28 -66.29 -8.66 -6.15
CA MET A 28 -66.67 -7.52 -5.30
C MET A 28 -68.17 -7.41 -5.05
N GLY A 29 -69.00 -8.20 -5.73
CA GLY A 29 -70.47 -8.11 -5.64
C GLY A 29 -71.06 -6.82 -6.23
N ILE A 30 -70.39 -6.21 -7.23
CA ILE A 30 -70.78 -4.94 -7.85
C ILE A 30 -71.38 -5.19 -9.22
N ASN A 31 -72.38 -4.42 -9.63
CA ASN A 31 -72.97 -4.53 -10.97
C ASN A 31 -71.92 -4.31 -12.08
N SER A 32 -71.85 -5.25 -13.04
CA SER A 32 -70.90 -5.22 -14.15
C SER A 32 -70.93 -3.90 -14.94
N ASN A 33 -72.12 -3.33 -15.19
CA ASN A 33 -72.26 -2.06 -15.89
C ASN A 33 -71.63 -0.89 -15.13
N THR A 34 -71.62 -0.96 -13.79
CA THR A 34 -70.97 0.05 -12.94
C THR A 34 -69.45 -0.03 -13.07
N VAL A 35 -68.88 -1.24 -13.09
CA VAL A 35 -67.43 -1.46 -13.29
C VAL A 35 -67.00 -0.99 -14.69
N TYR A 36 -67.77 -1.30 -15.74
CA TYR A 36 -67.50 -0.79 -17.09
C TYR A 36 -67.61 0.74 -17.20
N SER A 37 -68.60 1.34 -16.52
CA SER A 37 -68.75 2.80 -16.45
C SER A 37 -67.54 3.46 -15.79
N TRP A 38 -67.06 2.92 -14.67
CA TRP A 38 -65.85 3.43 -14.00
C TRP A 38 -64.60 3.24 -14.83
N LYS A 39 -64.46 2.08 -15.47
CA LYS A 39 -63.34 1.78 -16.38
C LYS A 39 -63.22 2.83 -17.48
N LYS A 40 -64.35 3.16 -18.12
CA LYS A 40 -64.43 4.16 -19.19
C LYS A 40 -64.23 5.59 -18.66
N ARG A 41 -64.85 5.94 -17.54
CA ARG A 41 -64.83 7.31 -16.99
C ARG A 41 -63.47 7.71 -16.43
N ASP A 42 -62.74 6.79 -15.80
CA ASP A 42 -61.42 7.07 -15.22
C ASP A 42 -60.26 6.52 -16.07
N GLU A 43 -60.55 6.17 -17.32
CA GLU A 43 -59.56 5.78 -18.34
C GLU A 43 -58.54 4.76 -17.79
N TRP A 44 -59.06 3.64 -17.27
CA TRP A 44 -58.22 2.65 -16.60
C TRP A 44 -57.18 2.03 -17.53
N ASP A 45 -57.53 1.92 -18.83
CA ASP A 45 -56.67 1.42 -19.90
C ASP A 45 -55.53 2.38 -20.21
N ASP A 46 -55.80 3.69 -20.23
CA ASP A 46 -54.83 4.73 -20.62
C ASP A 46 -53.96 5.22 -19.44
N THR A 47 -54.21 4.71 -18.23
CA THR A 47 -53.37 5.05 -17.08
C THR A 47 -51.95 4.50 -17.27
N THR A 48 -50.94 5.37 -17.25
CA THR A 48 -49.53 4.95 -17.45
C THR A 48 -49.03 4.01 -16.35
N PRO A 49 -48.11 3.06 -16.64
CA PRO A 49 -47.61 2.11 -15.65
C PRO A 49 -47.06 2.77 -14.37
N ILE A 50 -46.34 3.88 -14.51
CA ILE A 50 -45.80 4.66 -13.37
C ILE A 50 -46.94 5.16 -12.47
N LYS A 51 -48.02 5.68 -13.06
CA LYS A 51 -49.19 6.16 -12.31
C LYS A 51 -49.95 5.02 -11.62
N ARG A 52 -50.02 3.83 -12.25
CA ARG A 52 -50.61 2.62 -11.64
C ARG A 52 -49.84 2.15 -10.40
N VAL A 53 -48.51 2.11 -10.52
CA VAL A 53 -47.61 1.71 -9.42
C VAL A 53 -47.65 2.74 -8.29
N THR A 54 -47.61 4.03 -8.62
CA THR A 54 -47.69 5.14 -7.64
C THR A 54 -48.97 5.06 -6.81
N GLN A 55 -50.13 4.86 -7.47
CA GLN A 55 -51.41 4.71 -6.75
C GLN A 55 -51.46 3.45 -5.90
N SER A 56 -50.81 2.36 -6.33
CA SER A 56 -50.78 1.12 -5.54
C SER A 56 -49.89 1.25 -4.30
N ILE A 57 -48.76 1.96 -4.42
CA ILE A 57 -47.88 2.30 -3.29
C ILE A 57 -48.59 3.20 -2.29
N ASP A 58 -49.29 4.24 -2.77
CA ASP A 58 -50.05 5.17 -1.93
C ASP A 58 -51.15 4.45 -1.13
N THR A 59 -51.94 3.59 -1.79
CA THR A 59 -52.97 2.80 -1.10
C THR A 59 -52.37 1.89 -0.02
N ARG A 60 -51.22 1.26 -0.30
CA ARG A 60 -50.55 0.37 0.66
C ARG A 60 -49.97 1.16 1.85
N LEU A 61 -49.41 2.33 1.60
CA LEU A 61 -48.95 3.24 2.67
C LEU A 61 -50.09 3.68 3.57
N CYS A 62 -51.25 4.04 3.00
CA CYS A 62 -52.44 4.39 3.76
C CYS A 62 -52.92 3.21 4.64
N GLN A 63 -52.95 2.00 4.09
CA GLN A 63 -53.32 0.79 4.84
C GLN A 63 -52.38 0.50 6.00
N LEU A 64 -51.06 0.55 5.77
CA LEU A 64 -50.05 0.32 6.81
C LEU A 64 -50.08 1.42 7.87
N SER A 65 -50.35 2.66 7.47
CA SER A 65 -50.45 3.80 8.40
C SER A 65 -51.67 3.70 9.31
N ALA A 66 -52.81 3.22 8.79
CA ALA A 66 -54.06 3.06 9.55
C ALA A 66 -54.11 1.83 10.46
N LYS A 67 -53.08 0.96 10.45
CA LYS A 67 -53.03 -0.24 11.30
C LYS A 67 -52.77 0.14 12.77
N ASP A 68 -53.63 -0.32 13.69
CA ASP A 68 -53.53 0.03 15.12
C ASP A 68 -52.26 -0.53 15.79
N ASN A 69 -51.94 -1.80 15.55
CA ASN A 69 -50.75 -2.47 16.09
C ASN A 69 -49.68 -2.68 15.00
N LYS A 70 -48.70 -1.78 14.92
CA LYS A 70 -47.61 -1.84 13.94
C LYS A 70 -46.44 -2.69 14.47
N THR A 71 -45.98 -3.61 13.64
CA THR A 71 -44.80 -4.45 13.89
C THR A 71 -43.53 -3.80 13.31
N SER A 72 -42.35 -4.28 13.73
CA SER A 72 -41.08 -3.86 13.12
C SER A 72 -40.99 -4.13 11.61
N GLY A 73 -41.74 -5.11 11.10
CA GLY A 73 -41.87 -5.38 9.67
C GLY A 73 -42.66 -4.28 8.96
N ASP A 74 -43.77 -3.83 9.55
CA ASP A 74 -44.62 -2.76 8.98
C ASP A 74 -43.84 -1.44 8.85
N PHE A 75 -43.02 -1.08 9.84
CA PHE A 75 -42.17 0.12 9.76
C PHE A 75 -41.13 0.05 8.63
N LYS A 76 -40.53 -1.12 8.41
CA LYS A 76 -39.60 -1.33 7.29
C LYS A 76 -40.31 -1.23 5.94
N GLU A 77 -41.52 -1.77 5.84
CA GLU A 77 -42.33 -1.70 4.62
C GLU A 77 -42.73 -0.24 4.31
N ILE A 78 -43.16 0.52 5.32
CA ILE A 78 -43.47 1.96 5.18
C ILE A 78 -42.25 2.75 4.68
N ASP A 79 -41.06 2.53 5.27
CA ASP A 79 -39.83 3.21 4.86
C ASP A 79 -39.41 2.84 3.40
N LEU A 80 -39.55 1.57 3.01
CA LEU A 80 -39.29 1.12 1.64
C LEU A 80 -40.27 1.74 0.63
N LEU A 81 -41.57 1.70 0.92
CA LEU A 81 -42.61 2.24 0.05
C LEU A 81 -42.49 3.78 -0.09
N THR A 82 -42.20 4.48 0.99
CA THR A 82 -41.99 5.95 0.98
C THR A 82 -40.78 6.33 0.13
N ARG A 83 -39.68 5.56 0.21
CA ARG A 83 -38.50 5.78 -0.66
C ARG A 83 -38.79 5.49 -2.13
N GLN A 84 -39.58 4.46 -2.43
CA GLN A 84 -39.99 4.14 -3.80
C GLN A 84 -40.88 5.25 -4.38
N LEU A 85 -41.83 5.77 -3.59
CA LEU A 85 -42.69 6.89 -3.99
C LEU A 85 -41.86 8.14 -4.33
N LYS A 86 -40.88 8.50 -3.47
CA LYS A 86 -39.96 9.63 -3.73
C LYS A 86 -39.13 9.46 -5.00
N ARG A 87 -38.75 8.23 -5.35
CA ARG A 87 -37.99 7.92 -6.57
C ARG A 87 -38.82 8.03 -7.84
N LEU A 88 -40.10 7.64 -7.76
CA LEU A 88 -41.05 7.78 -8.86
C LEU A 88 -41.41 9.25 -9.12
N ASP A 89 -41.58 10.04 -8.06
CA ASP A 89 -41.88 11.48 -8.13
C ASP A 89 -40.72 12.32 -8.70
N THR A 90 -39.47 11.96 -8.36
CA THR A 90 -38.26 12.63 -8.87
C THR A 90 -37.85 12.19 -10.29
N GLY A 91 -38.65 11.37 -10.98
CA GLY A 91 -38.41 10.96 -12.37
C GLY A 91 -37.17 10.07 -12.58
N GLN A 92 -36.62 9.45 -11.53
CA GLN A 92 -35.53 8.48 -11.68
C GLN A 92 -36.08 7.12 -12.12
N THR A 93 -36.50 7.02 -13.38
CA THR A 93 -36.70 5.73 -14.05
C THR A 93 -35.35 5.02 -14.13
N THR A 94 -35.23 3.92 -13.39
CA THR A 94 -34.15 2.94 -13.55
C THR A 94 -34.32 2.26 -14.90
N THR A 95 -33.61 2.75 -15.91
CA THR A 95 -33.18 1.89 -17.01
C THR A 95 -32.22 0.87 -16.44
N THR A 96 -32.62 -0.39 -16.54
CA THR A 96 -31.82 -1.58 -16.28
C THR A 96 -30.79 -1.75 -17.40
N THR A 97 -29.89 -0.77 -17.53
CA THR A 97 -28.61 -0.91 -18.21
C THR A 97 -27.60 -0.30 -17.26
N GLY A 98 -26.55 -1.06 -16.96
CA GLY A 98 -25.55 -0.73 -15.95
C GLY A 98 -24.87 0.61 -16.23
N VAL A 99 -25.43 1.69 -15.70
CA VAL A 99 -24.69 2.90 -15.39
C VAL A 99 -24.81 3.05 -13.89
N LYS A 100 -23.89 2.36 -13.20
CA LYS A 100 -23.46 2.81 -11.88
C LYS A 100 -23.30 4.33 -12.02
N LYS A 101 -24.09 5.12 -11.27
CA LYS A 101 -23.64 6.45 -10.86
C LYS A 101 -22.24 6.21 -10.33
N THR A 102 -21.26 6.58 -11.14
CA THR A 102 -19.90 6.72 -10.68
C THR A 102 -19.99 7.82 -9.63
N SER A 103 -20.25 7.44 -8.38
CA SER A 103 -19.32 7.92 -7.36
C SER A 103 -17.98 7.67 -8.03
N ARG A 104 -17.27 8.72 -8.45
CA ARG A 104 -15.88 8.59 -8.90
C ARG A 104 -15.27 7.64 -7.88
N CYS A 105 -15.07 6.38 -8.26
CA CYS A 105 -14.52 5.41 -7.34
C CYS A 105 -13.14 6.00 -7.12
N LYS A 106 -12.93 6.67 -5.98
CA LYS A 106 -11.66 7.34 -5.70
C LYS A 106 -10.64 6.25 -5.91
N LYS A 107 -9.82 6.39 -6.96
CA LYS A 107 -8.85 5.36 -7.33
C LYS A 107 -8.03 5.14 -6.07
N LYS A 108 -8.02 3.90 -5.56
CA LYS A 108 -7.27 3.59 -4.34
C LYS A 108 -5.79 3.88 -4.62
N ASN A 109 -5.09 4.45 -3.65
CA ASN A 109 -3.65 4.73 -3.76
C ASN A 109 -3.29 5.52 -5.03
N HIS A 110 -4.03 6.61 -5.27
CA HIS A 110 -3.90 7.42 -6.47
C HIS A 110 -3.28 8.78 -6.16
N PHE A 111 -2.34 9.18 -6.99
CA PHE A 111 -1.73 10.50 -7.02
C PHE A 111 -2.13 11.18 -8.33
N SER A 112 -2.57 12.43 -8.27
CA SER A 112 -2.68 13.30 -9.45
C SER A 112 -1.29 13.79 -9.88
N GLU A 113 -1.16 14.32 -11.10
CA GLU A 113 0.11 14.86 -11.59
C GLU A 113 0.59 16.03 -10.71
N GLU A 114 -0.33 16.90 -10.28
CA GLU A 114 -0.04 18.02 -9.38
C GLU A 114 0.46 17.52 -8.01
N GLN A 115 -0.10 16.43 -7.50
CA GLN A 115 0.35 15.81 -6.25
C GLN A 115 1.75 15.18 -6.41
N ILE A 116 2.05 14.57 -7.57
CA ILE A 116 3.37 14.00 -7.84
C ILE A 116 4.43 15.10 -7.90
N ASP A 117 4.14 16.22 -8.56
CA ASP A 117 5.06 17.34 -8.67
C ASP A 117 5.27 18.05 -7.33
N ALA A 118 4.19 18.28 -6.57
CA ALA A 118 4.27 18.82 -5.22
C ALA A 118 5.08 17.90 -4.29
N LEU A 119 4.85 16.58 -4.37
CA LEU A 119 5.61 15.60 -3.60
C LEU A 119 7.08 15.61 -3.97
N ARG A 120 7.40 15.68 -5.27
CA ARG A 120 8.77 15.78 -5.77
C ARG A 120 9.47 17.02 -5.22
N SER A 121 8.86 18.19 -5.28
CA SER A 121 9.44 19.42 -4.73
C SER A 121 9.71 19.27 -3.23
N LYS A 122 8.69 18.89 -2.44
CA LYS A 122 8.82 18.71 -0.99
C LYS A 122 9.94 17.74 -0.60
N ILE A 123 10.07 16.62 -1.32
CA ILE A 123 11.13 15.66 -1.07
C ILE A 123 12.49 16.28 -1.38
N LEU A 124 12.68 16.88 -2.56
CA LEU A 124 13.98 17.41 -2.99
C LEU A 124 14.45 18.59 -2.13
N ASP A 125 13.52 19.46 -1.71
CA ASP A 125 13.82 20.62 -0.89
C ASP A 125 14.26 20.23 0.53
N SER A 126 13.72 19.12 1.06
CA SER A 126 14.01 18.62 2.41
C SER A 126 15.26 17.74 2.52
N LEU A 127 15.93 17.41 1.41
CA LEU A 127 17.09 16.51 1.44
C LEU A 127 18.31 17.17 2.12
N ALA A 128 18.93 16.44 3.04
CA ALA A 128 20.27 16.76 3.54
C ALA A 128 21.34 16.53 2.45
N TRP A 129 22.55 17.05 2.66
CA TRP A 129 23.66 16.98 1.69
C TRP A 129 23.89 15.56 1.14
N HIS A 130 24.07 14.57 2.01
CA HIS A 130 24.35 13.18 1.61
C HIS A 130 23.17 12.56 0.85
N GLN A 131 21.95 12.91 1.24
CA GLN A 131 20.72 12.43 0.59
C GLN A 131 20.57 13.00 -0.83
N ARG A 132 20.96 14.26 -1.05
CA ARG A 132 21.03 14.85 -2.41
C ARG A 132 22.04 14.11 -3.27
N GLY A 133 23.23 13.84 -2.73
CA GLY A 133 24.25 13.04 -3.41
C GLY A 133 23.75 11.63 -3.78
N TRP A 134 22.99 10.98 -2.90
CA TRP A 134 22.35 9.70 -3.22
C TRP A 134 21.33 9.82 -4.35
N TYR A 135 20.55 10.91 -4.37
CA TYR A 135 19.52 11.15 -5.38
C TYR A 135 20.09 11.37 -6.79
N GLU A 136 21.22 12.07 -6.88
CA GLU A 136 21.95 12.27 -8.13
C GLU A 136 22.45 10.94 -8.71
N GLN A 137 22.79 9.98 -7.85
CA GLN A 137 23.30 8.67 -8.24
C GLN A 137 22.21 7.59 -8.38
N ARG A 138 20.93 7.93 -8.26
CA ARG A 138 19.81 6.95 -8.21
C ARG A 138 19.70 6.01 -9.41
N ASP A 139 20.20 6.42 -10.57
CA ASP A 139 20.12 5.64 -11.82
C ASP A 139 21.28 4.64 -11.98
N GLN A 140 22.23 4.58 -11.02
CA GLN A 140 23.28 3.57 -10.99
C GLN A 140 22.69 2.16 -10.87
N ARG A 141 23.19 1.21 -11.68
CA ARG A 141 22.68 -0.17 -11.69
C ARG A 141 22.84 -0.86 -10.35
N ASN A 142 24.03 -0.74 -9.74
CA ASN A 142 24.30 -1.23 -8.40
C ASN A 142 24.89 -0.08 -7.57
N ARG A 143 24.31 0.16 -6.39
CA ARG A 143 24.83 1.07 -5.37
C ARG A 143 25.02 0.33 -4.06
N MET A 144 26.11 0.61 -3.37
CA MET A 144 26.34 0.19 -1.99
C MET A 144 26.71 1.41 -1.16
N ILE A 145 26.07 1.56 -0.02
CA ILE A 145 26.29 2.72 0.85
C ILE A 145 26.53 2.21 2.26
N LEU A 146 27.73 2.42 2.76
CA LEU A 146 27.98 2.37 4.19
C LEU A 146 27.60 3.71 4.78
N LYS A 147 26.78 3.68 5.82
CA LYS A 147 26.23 4.88 6.44
C LYS A 147 26.33 4.80 7.95
N SER A 148 26.44 5.97 8.57
CA SER A 148 26.30 6.15 10.01
C SER A 148 24.88 5.87 10.49
N ARG A 149 24.72 5.52 11.76
CA ARG A 149 23.40 5.50 12.40
C ARG A 149 22.79 6.91 12.43
N GLN A 150 21.46 6.95 12.43
CA GLN A 150 20.67 8.18 12.61
C GLN A 150 20.86 9.30 11.56
N ILE A 151 21.37 9.02 10.35
CA ILE A 151 21.44 10.02 9.25
C ILE A 151 20.25 9.98 8.26
N GLY A 152 19.12 9.37 8.66
CA GLY A 152 17.88 9.37 7.86
C GLY A 152 17.88 8.49 6.59
N ALA A 153 18.70 7.44 6.51
CA ALA A 153 18.80 6.59 5.31
C ALA A 153 17.47 5.92 4.92
N THR A 154 16.79 5.25 5.86
CA THR A 154 15.49 4.58 5.62
C THR A 154 14.43 5.59 5.17
N TRP A 155 14.38 6.76 5.81
CA TRP A 155 13.48 7.86 5.45
C TRP A 155 13.71 8.33 4.01
N TYR A 156 14.98 8.53 3.63
CA TYR A 156 15.35 8.94 2.28
C TYR A 156 15.01 7.88 1.23
N PHE A 157 15.44 6.62 1.43
CA PHE A 157 15.24 5.57 0.43
C PHE A 157 13.77 5.18 0.26
N ALA A 158 12.95 5.33 1.31
CA ALA A 158 11.49 5.23 1.21
C ALA A 158 10.91 6.28 0.24
N ARG A 159 11.36 7.53 0.34
CA ARG A 159 10.92 8.65 -0.50
C ARG A 159 11.45 8.56 -1.93
N GLU A 160 12.73 8.20 -2.10
CA GLU A 160 13.32 7.92 -3.42
C GLU A 160 12.55 6.81 -4.15
N ALA A 161 12.18 5.75 -3.42
CA ALA A 161 11.40 4.65 -3.98
C ALA A 161 9.98 5.06 -4.38
N LEU A 162 9.31 5.88 -3.57
CA LEU A 162 7.98 6.39 -3.89
C LEU A 162 8.00 7.24 -5.16
N LEU A 163 8.98 8.15 -5.29
CA LEU A 163 9.17 8.91 -6.53
C LEU A 163 9.46 8.00 -7.72
N GLY A 164 10.27 6.95 -7.53
CA GLY A 164 10.52 5.92 -8.54
C GLY A 164 9.25 5.19 -8.99
N ALA A 165 8.37 4.85 -8.06
CA ALA A 165 7.10 4.17 -8.32
C ALA A 165 6.06 5.06 -9.01
N LEU A 166 6.19 6.38 -8.87
CA LEU A 166 5.32 7.38 -9.49
C LEU A 166 5.82 7.88 -10.86
N ARG A 167 6.96 7.36 -11.34
CA ARG A 167 7.49 7.71 -12.66
C ARG A 167 6.52 7.39 -13.79
N THR A 168 6.28 8.37 -14.65
CA THR A 168 5.51 8.21 -15.89
C THR A 168 6.40 7.86 -17.07
N ASP A 169 7.69 8.18 -17.00
CA ASP A 169 8.71 8.06 -18.05
C ASP A 169 9.38 6.68 -18.12
N VAL A 170 8.64 5.61 -17.81
CA VAL A 170 9.16 4.23 -17.87
C VAL A 170 8.71 3.52 -19.14
N LYS A 171 9.57 2.64 -19.66
CA LYS A 171 9.26 1.84 -20.85
C LYS A 171 8.35 0.66 -20.53
N HIS A 172 8.51 0.08 -19.35
CA HIS A 172 7.76 -1.09 -18.91
C HIS A 172 7.25 -0.91 -17.48
N ASP A 173 6.02 -1.36 -17.19
CA ASP A 173 5.37 -1.13 -15.89
C ASP A 173 6.15 -1.70 -14.70
N TYR A 174 6.84 -2.84 -14.88
CA TYR A 174 7.69 -3.44 -13.85
C TYR A 174 8.82 -2.52 -13.36
N GLN A 175 9.19 -1.51 -14.15
CA GLN A 175 10.22 -0.52 -13.77
C GLN A 175 9.71 0.47 -12.72
N ARG A 176 8.42 0.44 -12.37
CA ARG A 176 7.88 1.21 -11.24
C ARG A 176 7.90 0.42 -9.93
N ASN A 177 8.04 -0.90 -9.99
CA ASN A 177 7.97 -1.75 -8.80
C ASN A 177 9.17 -1.55 -7.89
N GLN A 178 8.94 -1.54 -6.58
CA GLN A 178 9.98 -1.38 -5.56
C GLN A 178 9.90 -2.54 -4.58
N ILE A 179 11.06 -3.12 -4.28
CA ILE A 179 11.19 -4.28 -3.38
C ILE A 179 12.12 -3.87 -2.25
N PHE A 180 11.59 -3.86 -1.04
CA PHE A 180 12.32 -3.56 0.18
C PHE A 180 12.62 -4.86 0.91
N LEU A 181 13.90 -5.09 1.14
CA LEU A 181 14.42 -6.22 1.88
C LEU A 181 15.25 -5.69 3.05
N SER A 182 15.06 -6.23 4.24
CA SER A 182 15.78 -5.80 5.45
C SER A 182 16.14 -7.01 6.31
N ALA A 183 16.96 -6.79 7.35
CA ALA A 183 17.31 -7.83 8.33
C ALA A 183 16.10 -8.37 9.14
N SER A 184 14.93 -7.73 9.07
CA SER A 184 13.65 -8.28 9.56
C SER A 184 12.46 -7.67 8.82
N ARG A 185 11.31 -8.37 8.81
CA ARG A 185 10.05 -7.88 8.26
C ARG A 185 9.59 -6.59 8.95
N LYS A 186 9.75 -6.49 10.27
CA LYS A 186 9.40 -5.29 11.04
C LYS A 186 10.19 -4.05 10.59
N GLN A 187 11.48 -4.21 10.28
CA GLN A 187 12.28 -3.13 9.70
C GLN A 187 11.83 -2.79 8.28
N ALA A 188 11.54 -3.78 7.44
CA ALA A 188 11.02 -3.54 6.09
C ALA A 188 9.70 -2.74 6.12
N LEU A 189 8.83 -3.00 7.09
CA LEU A 189 7.59 -2.24 7.30
C LEU A 189 7.82 -0.77 7.74
N GLN A 190 9.02 -0.39 8.18
CA GLN A 190 9.33 1.03 8.41
C GLN A 190 9.36 1.82 7.12
N PHE A 191 9.86 1.25 6.01
CA PHE A 191 9.76 1.88 4.69
C PHE A 191 8.31 2.21 4.33
N ARG A 192 7.40 1.26 4.57
CA ARG A 192 5.96 1.46 4.35
C ARG A 192 5.42 2.65 5.14
N ASN A 193 5.82 2.79 6.40
CA ASN A 193 5.37 3.88 7.26
C ASN A 193 5.91 5.24 6.76
N PHE A 194 7.17 5.32 6.34
CA PHE A 194 7.73 6.53 5.75
C PHE A 194 7.07 6.88 4.40
N ILE A 195 6.77 5.88 3.56
CA ILE A 195 6.05 6.06 2.29
C ILE A 195 4.64 6.62 2.53
N ARG A 196 3.94 6.11 3.55
CA ARG A 196 2.62 6.65 3.96
C ARG A 196 2.70 8.10 4.38
N LYS A 197 3.62 8.42 5.29
CA LYS A 197 3.83 9.80 5.74
C LYS A 197 4.17 10.74 4.58
N ALA A 198 5.01 10.29 3.64
CA ALA A 198 5.33 11.04 2.44
C ALA A 198 4.08 11.28 1.55
N ALA A 199 3.21 10.29 1.40
CA ALA A 199 1.98 10.43 0.64
C ALA A 199 0.96 11.36 1.32
N GLU A 200 0.88 11.31 2.65
CA GLU A 200 0.01 12.17 3.46
C GLU A 200 0.41 13.66 3.34
N GLU A 201 1.69 13.98 3.11
CA GLU A 201 2.14 15.36 2.84
C GLU A 201 1.50 15.98 1.59
N VAL A 202 0.91 15.18 0.70
CA VAL A 202 0.16 15.64 -0.49
C VAL A 202 -1.28 15.15 -0.50
N ASP A 203 -1.84 14.89 0.68
CA ASP A 203 -3.23 14.47 0.91
C ASP A 203 -3.60 13.12 0.25
N VAL A 204 -2.65 12.20 0.14
CA VAL A 204 -2.87 10.85 -0.38
C VAL A 204 -2.75 9.80 0.73
N GLU A 205 -3.87 9.13 1.02
CA GLU A 205 -3.90 8.00 1.97
C GLU A 205 -3.54 6.68 1.26
N LEU A 206 -2.43 6.04 1.66
CA LEU A 206 -1.99 4.75 1.09
C LEU A 206 -2.44 3.55 1.92
N LYS A 207 -3.23 2.67 1.29
CA LYS A 207 -3.73 1.40 1.84
C LYS A 207 -2.90 0.22 1.36
N GLY A 208 -2.66 -0.73 2.26
CA GLY A 208 -1.84 -1.92 2.00
C GLY A 208 -1.11 -2.39 3.25
N GLY A 209 -1.08 -3.69 3.51
CA GLY A 209 -0.41 -4.27 4.68
C GLY A 209 1.05 -4.56 4.37
N GLU A 210 1.25 -5.70 3.73
CA GLU A 210 2.57 -6.27 3.38
C GLU A 210 3.04 -5.84 1.99
N GLN A 211 2.10 -5.35 1.18
CA GLN A 211 2.35 -4.71 -0.11
C GLN A 211 1.43 -3.50 -0.27
N ILE A 212 1.88 -2.51 -1.03
CA ILE A 212 1.06 -1.38 -1.48
C ILE A 212 1.05 -1.41 -3.01
N THR A 213 -0.14 -1.49 -3.61
CA THR A 213 -0.33 -1.34 -5.06
C THR A 213 -0.85 0.05 -5.36
N LEU A 214 -0.12 0.83 -6.14
CA LEU A 214 -0.52 2.16 -6.58
C LEU A 214 -1.50 2.06 -7.75
N SER A 215 -2.32 3.10 -7.93
CA SER A 215 -3.30 3.17 -9.02
C SER A 215 -2.72 3.12 -10.45
N ASN A 216 -1.41 3.39 -10.59
CA ASN A 216 -0.66 3.32 -11.84
C ASN A 216 -0.06 1.91 -12.10
N GLY A 217 -0.40 0.92 -11.27
CA GLY A 217 0.07 -0.46 -11.36
C GLY A 217 1.40 -0.74 -10.66
N ALA A 218 2.07 0.27 -10.09
CA ALA A 218 3.32 0.05 -9.36
C ALA A 218 3.08 -0.71 -8.05
N GLU A 219 3.91 -1.70 -7.78
CA GLU A 219 3.87 -2.51 -6.57
C GLU A 219 5.05 -2.20 -5.64
N LEU A 220 4.76 -2.01 -4.36
CA LEU A 220 5.73 -1.81 -3.29
C LEU A 220 5.68 -3.03 -2.35
N HIS A 221 6.73 -3.85 -2.37
CA HIS A 221 6.83 -5.11 -1.62
C HIS A 221 7.74 -4.94 -0.40
N PHE A 222 7.29 -5.33 0.80
CA PHE A 222 8.07 -5.21 2.04
C PHE A 222 8.38 -6.61 2.62
N LEU A 223 9.64 -7.05 2.48
CA LEU A 223 10.06 -8.43 2.72
C LEU A 223 11.04 -8.54 3.89
N GLY A 224 10.92 -9.62 4.67
CA GLY A 224 11.87 -10.04 5.70
C GLY A 224 13.00 -10.90 5.14
N THR A 225 13.71 -11.63 6.01
CA THR A 225 14.92 -12.41 5.68
C THR A 225 14.63 -13.77 5.04
N SER A 226 13.36 -14.14 4.85
CA SER A 226 12.99 -15.41 4.24
C SER A 226 13.28 -15.44 2.74
N ALA A 227 14.29 -16.22 2.34
CA ALA A 227 14.63 -16.44 0.94
C ALA A 227 13.47 -17.02 0.11
N ALA A 228 12.55 -17.76 0.72
CA ALA A 228 11.36 -18.28 0.04
C ALA A 228 10.40 -17.15 -0.38
N THR A 229 10.26 -16.12 0.46
CA THR A 229 9.41 -14.96 0.15
C THR A 229 10.05 -14.01 -0.87
N ALA A 230 11.36 -14.10 -1.13
CA ALA A 230 12.12 -13.16 -1.94
C ALA A 230 12.39 -13.61 -3.40
N GLN A 231 11.67 -14.60 -3.95
CA GLN A 231 11.99 -15.17 -5.27
C GLN A 231 11.14 -14.69 -6.45
N SER A 232 9.89 -14.28 -6.22
CA SER A 232 8.91 -14.15 -7.31
C SER A 232 8.71 -12.73 -7.85
N TYR A 233 9.22 -11.71 -7.17
CA TYR A 233 8.92 -10.31 -7.51
C TYR A 233 9.90 -9.77 -8.55
N THR A 234 9.44 -8.77 -9.31
CA THR A 234 10.26 -8.03 -10.26
C THR A 234 10.16 -6.54 -9.97
N GLY A 235 11.29 -5.88 -9.72
CA GLY A 235 11.35 -4.45 -9.38
C GLY A 235 12.73 -3.98 -8.94
N HIS A 236 12.83 -2.71 -8.58
CA HIS A 236 14.04 -2.12 -8.01
C HIS A 236 14.28 -2.68 -6.60
N LEU A 237 15.45 -3.25 -6.37
CA LEU A 237 15.81 -3.83 -5.07
C LEU A 237 16.44 -2.76 -4.16
N ARG A 238 15.91 -2.63 -2.95
CA ARG A 238 16.51 -1.91 -1.83
C ARG A 238 16.76 -2.88 -0.69
N PHE A 239 18.03 -3.12 -0.38
CA PHE A 239 18.44 -4.04 0.66
C PHE A 239 19.06 -3.24 1.82
N ASP A 240 18.23 -3.00 2.83
CA ASP A 240 18.58 -2.33 4.08
C ASP A 240 19.27 -3.30 5.05
N GLU A 241 20.13 -2.76 5.91
CA GLU A 241 20.89 -3.46 6.92
C GLU A 241 21.54 -4.79 6.48
N PHE A 242 22.09 -4.80 5.27
CA PHE A 242 22.65 -6.01 4.67
C PHE A 242 23.91 -6.55 5.39
N PHE A 243 24.59 -5.75 6.21
CA PHE A 243 25.68 -6.20 7.09
C PHE A 243 25.21 -6.83 8.40
N TRP A 244 23.92 -6.74 8.71
CA TRP A 244 23.29 -7.31 9.91
C TRP A 244 22.31 -8.44 9.55
N THR A 245 22.42 -8.97 8.33
CA THR A 245 21.53 -10.02 7.83
C THR A 245 22.27 -11.35 7.77
N GLY A 246 21.74 -12.36 8.46
CA GLY A 246 22.24 -13.73 8.37
C GLY A 246 22.03 -14.34 6.97
N ASN A 247 22.86 -15.32 6.61
CA ASN A 247 22.80 -16.02 5.31
C ASN A 247 22.78 -15.06 4.09
N PHE A 248 23.56 -13.98 4.20
CA PHE A 248 23.60 -12.90 3.23
C PHE A 248 23.89 -13.41 1.81
N ILE A 249 24.80 -14.37 1.65
CA ILE A 249 25.18 -14.89 0.32
C ILE A 249 23.98 -15.45 -0.44
N ASN A 250 23.15 -16.27 0.23
CA ASN A 250 21.99 -16.88 -0.38
C ASN A 250 20.90 -15.84 -0.63
N LEU A 251 20.62 -15.01 0.38
CA LEU A 251 19.57 -14.00 0.30
C LEU A 251 19.86 -12.97 -0.80
N ARG A 252 21.11 -12.50 -0.91
CA ARG A 252 21.54 -11.60 -1.98
C ARG A 252 21.48 -12.26 -3.37
N LYS A 253 21.76 -13.56 -3.49
CA LYS A 253 21.62 -14.29 -4.76
C LYS A 253 20.16 -14.28 -5.22
N VAL A 254 19.24 -14.61 -4.32
CA VAL A 254 17.80 -14.64 -4.57
C VAL A 254 17.27 -13.22 -4.83
N ALA A 255 17.54 -12.27 -3.95
CA ALA A 255 17.05 -10.90 -4.08
C ALA A 255 17.63 -10.18 -5.30
N GLY A 256 18.90 -10.43 -5.62
CA GLY A 256 19.52 -9.93 -6.84
C GLY A 256 18.82 -10.41 -8.10
N ALA A 257 18.24 -11.61 -8.10
CA ALA A 257 17.50 -12.18 -9.24
C ALA A 257 16.23 -11.38 -9.57
N MET A 258 15.55 -10.82 -8.56
CA MET A 258 14.36 -9.97 -8.70
C MET A 258 14.62 -8.69 -9.51
N ALA A 259 15.86 -8.18 -9.47
CA ALA A 259 16.28 -6.96 -10.16
C ALA A 259 17.24 -7.27 -11.33
N THR A 260 16.94 -8.30 -12.14
CA THR A 260 17.76 -8.71 -13.30
C THR A 260 17.41 -7.97 -14.59
N LEU A 261 16.14 -7.64 -14.82
CA LEU A 261 15.70 -6.97 -16.04
C LEU A 261 16.36 -5.59 -16.22
N LYS A 262 16.44 -5.14 -17.49
CA LYS A 262 17.07 -3.86 -17.85
C LYS A 262 16.30 -2.68 -17.23
N GLY A 263 17.04 -1.69 -16.74
CA GLY A 263 16.49 -0.49 -16.10
C GLY A 263 16.16 -0.64 -14.61
N LEU A 264 16.15 -1.86 -14.07
CA LEU A 264 16.06 -2.06 -12.62
C LEU A 264 17.39 -1.76 -11.94
N THR A 265 17.35 -1.31 -10.69
CA THR A 265 18.53 -0.98 -9.88
C THR A 265 18.57 -1.82 -8.61
N ARG A 266 19.77 -1.96 -8.03
CA ARG A 266 20.01 -2.64 -6.75
C ARG A 266 20.74 -1.69 -5.83
N THR A 267 20.12 -1.29 -4.73
CA THR A 267 20.70 -0.38 -3.74
C THR A 267 20.86 -1.14 -2.43
N TYR A 268 22.09 -1.30 -1.97
CA TYR A 268 22.45 -1.89 -0.68
C TYR A 268 22.87 -0.77 0.26
N PHE A 269 22.36 -0.73 1.47
CA PHE A 269 22.79 0.25 2.46
C PHE A 269 22.72 -0.31 3.86
N SER A 270 23.70 0.03 4.71
CA SER A 270 23.78 -0.52 6.06
C SER A 270 24.84 0.22 6.88
N THR A 271 24.73 0.14 8.19
CA THR A 271 25.89 0.35 9.07
C THR A 271 26.83 -0.85 8.99
N PRO A 272 28.16 -0.67 9.01
CA PRO A 272 29.08 -1.80 8.99
C PRO A 272 28.89 -2.67 10.23
N SER A 273 29.25 -3.94 10.11
CA SER A 273 29.25 -4.89 11.23
C SER A 273 30.68 -5.34 11.51
N SER A 274 31.05 -6.56 11.12
CA SER A 274 32.39 -7.12 11.28
C SER A 274 32.98 -7.56 9.95
N GLU A 275 34.31 -7.56 9.86
CA GLU A 275 35.04 -8.14 8.71
C GLU A 275 34.76 -9.63 8.51
N SER A 276 34.37 -10.33 9.58
CA SER A 276 33.98 -11.75 9.55
C SER A 276 32.61 -12.00 8.90
N HIS A 277 31.82 -10.94 8.66
CA HIS A 277 30.49 -11.06 8.05
C HIS A 277 30.59 -11.37 6.55
N GLU A 278 29.74 -12.24 6.03
CA GLU A 278 29.77 -12.69 4.62
C GLU A 278 29.67 -11.54 3.60
N ALA A 279 29.02 -10.44 3.98
CA ALA A 279 28.87 -9.25 3.14
C ALA A 279 30.18 -8.45 2.99
N TYR A 280 31.17 -8.63 3.87
CA TYR A 280 32.44 -7.90 3.83
C TYR A 280 33.19 -8.15 2.52
N GLN A 281 33.35 -9.42 2.14
CA GLN A 281 33.96 -9.80 0.85
C GLN A 281 33.20 -9.27 -0.37
N PHE A 282 31.91 -8.96 -0.24
CA PHE A 282 31.15 -8.33 -1.31
C PHE A 282 31.41 -6.82 -1.39
N TRP A 283 31.52 -6.16 -0.24
CA TRP A 283 31.88 -4.74 -0.15
C TRP A 283 33.31 -4.49 -0.66
N THR A 284 34.30 -5.24 -0.18
CA THR A 284 35.72 -5.12 -0.54
C THR A 284 36.05 -5.59 -1.96
N GLY A 285 35.10 -6.16 -2.70
CA GLY A 285 35.36 -6.70 -4.03
C GLY A 285 36.14 -8.01 -4.04
N ASP A 286 36.52 -8.57 -2.88
CA ASP A 286 37.22 -9.87 -2.80
C ASP A 286 36.42 -10.99 -3.46
N ARG A 287 35.11 -10.99 -3.27
CA ARG A 287 34.21 -11.93 -3.94
C ARG A 287 34.25 -11.80 -5.46
N TRP A 288 34.43 -10.58 -5.97
CA TRP A 288 34.60 -10.34 -7.40
C TRP A 288 35.97 -10.88 -7.85
N ASN A 289 37.03 -10.63 -7.10
CA ASN A 289 38.38 -11.14 -7.40
C ASN A 289 38.53 -12.67 -7.25
N ALA A 290 37.75 -13.32 -6.39
CA ALA A 290 37.92 -14.72 -5.99
C ALA A 290 37.97 -15.70 -7.18
N LYS A 291 37.16 -15.46 -8.22
CA LYS A 291 37.08 -16.31 -9.42
C LYS A 291 37.92 -15.80 -10.60
N ARG A 292 38.75 -14.76 -10.39
CA ARG A 292 39.60 -14.19 -11.43
C ARG A 292 41.06 -14.65 -11.28
N PRO A 293 41.78 -14.87 -12.40
CA PRO A 293 43.22 -15.08 -12.38
C PRO A 293 43.92 -13.92 -11.66
N LYS A 294 45.03 -14.21 -10.95
CA LYS A 294 45.75 -13.20 -10.14
C LYS A 294 46.09 -11.92 -10.93
N ALA A 295 46.47 -12.06 -12.20
CA ALA A 295 46.78 -10.94 -13.09
C ALA A 295 45.58 -10.04 -13.47
N GLN A 296 44.35 -10.51 -13.28
CA GLN A 296 43.11 -9.77 -13.56
C GLN A 296 42.39 -9.31 -12.28
N ARG A 297 42.98 -9.60 -11.11
CA ARG A 297 42.45 -9.09 -9.84
C ARG A 297 42.77 -7.61 -9.76
N VAL A 298 41.80 -6.84 -9.28
CA VAL A 298 41.94 -5.39 -9.10
C VAL A 298 41.79 -5.10 -7.61
N ASP A 299 42.61 -4.22 -7.08
CA ASP A 299 42.48 -3.77 -5.71
C ASP A 299 41.32 -2.77 -5.57
N PHE A 300 40.52 -2.92 -4.52
CA PHE A 300 39.39 -2.06 -4.23
C PHE A 300 39.73 -1.31 -2.95
N ASP A 301 40.33 -0.13 -3.09
CA ASP A 301 40.51 0.78 -1.95
C ASP A 301 39.13 1.28 -1.50
N VAL A 302 38.56 0.60 -0.51
CA VAL A 302 37.27 0.93 0.12
C VAL A 302 37.43 1.78 1.38
N SER A 303 38.59 2.41 1.56
CA SER A 303 38.81 3.32 2.69
C SER A 303 37.90 4.54 2.58
N TRP A 304 37.51 5.10 3.72
CA TRP A 304 36.72 6.33 3.78
C TRP A 304 37.32 7.44 2.92
N LYS A 305 38.65 7.64 2.97
CA LYS A 305 39.37 8.66 2.18
C LYS A 305 39.11 8.56 0.68
N LYS A 306 38.94 7.34 0.15
CA LYS A 306 38.68 7.13 -1.28
C LYS A 306 37.20 7.15 -1.59
N THR A 307 36.38 6.62 -0.70
CA THR A 307 34.99 6.26 -0.98
C THR A 307 33.96 7.30 -0.48
N HIS A 308 34.34 8.26 0.38
CA HIS A 308 33.39 9.20 0.99
C HIS A 308 32.62 10.07 -0.02
N SER A 309 33.25 10.42 -1.16
CA SER A 309 32.63 11.19 -2.24
C SER A 309 31.81 10.35 -3.21
N GLY A 310 31.75 9.02 -3.03
CA GLY A 310 31.13 8.10 -3.97
C GLY A 310 32.05 7.75 -5.15
N VAL A 311 32.27 6.46 -5.40
CA VAL A 311 33.17 5.98 -6.47
C VAL A 311 32.55 4.80 -7.20
N LEU A 312 32.64 4.79 -8.53
CA LEU A 312 32.28 3.64 -9.36
C LEU A 312 33.49 2.71 -9.51
N TYR A 313 33.37 1.49 -9.00
CA TYR A 313 34.44 0.49 -9.03
C TYR A 313 34.38 -0.43 -10.26
N PRO A 314 35.42 -1.23 -10.53
CA PRO A 314 35.50 -2.12 -11.69
C PRO A 314 34.36 -3.14 -11.79
N ASP A 315 33.77 -3.54 -10.66
CA ASP A 315 32.61 -4.44 -10.60
C ASP A 315 31.29 -3.79 -11.04
N LYS A 316 31.33 -2.52 -11.47
CA LYS A 316 30.15 -1.72 -11.86
C LYS A 316 29.19 -1.51 -10.69
N THR A 317 29.74 -1.40 -9.49
CA THR A 317 29.02 -0.99 -8.30
C THR A 317 29.56 0.35 -7.83
N TRP A 318 28.65 1.32 -7.73
CA TRP A 318 28.95 2.60 -7.10
C TRP A 318 28.93 2.43 -5.59
N ARG A 319 29.99 2.85 -4.89
CA ARG A 319 30.14 2.72 -3.44
C ARG A 319 30.31 4.08 -2.80
N GLN A 320 29.72 4.29 -1.62
CA GLN A 320 29.95 5.47 -0.80
C GLN A 320 30.02 5.12 0.69
N ILE A 321 30.84 5.84 1.45
CA ILE A 321 30.81 5.85 2.93
C ILE A 321 30.32 7.23 3.38
N VAL A 322 29.37 7.28 4.30
CA VAL A 322 28.87 8.54 4.90
C VAL A 322 28.89 8.42 6.42
N THR A 323 29.84 9.09 7.06
CA THR A 323 29.97 9.14 8.51
C THR A 323 29.05 10.21 9.13
N ILE A 324 28.86 10.19 10.45
CA ILE A 324 28.15 11.28 11.13
C ILE A 324 28.92 12.61 10.98
N GLN A 325 30.25 12.54 11.03
CA GLN A 325 31.10 13.72 10.87
C GLN A 325 30.96 14.34 9.48
N ASP A 326 30.87 13.51 8.43
CA ASP A 326 30.59 13.99 7.07
C ASP A 326 29.26 14.74 7.00
N ALA A 327 28.21 14.19 7.62
CA ALA A 327 26.90 14.82 7.63
C ALA A 327 26.95 16.18 8.36
N ILE A 328 27.55 16.23 9.54
CA ILE A 328 27.67 17.45 10.36
C ILE A 328 28.50 18.51 9.64
N ASN A 329 29.64 18.14 9.07
CA ASN A 329 30.49 19.04 8.29
C ASN A 329 29.76 19.65 7.08
N ASN A 330 28.68 19.02 6.63
CA ASN A 330 27.85 19.48 5.51
C ASN A 330 26.46 19.97 5.96
N GLY A 331 26.34 20.43 7.21
CA GLY A 331 25.15 21.15 7.70
C GLY A 331 24.05 20.28 8.30
N TRP A 332 24.37 19.07 8.77
CA TRP A 332 23.46 18.27 9.59
C TRP A 332 23.43 18.81 11.02
N ASP A 333 22.28 19.34 11.44
CA ASP A 333 22.06 20.05 12.70
C ASP A 333 21.26 19.26 13.74
N TYR A 334 20.79 18.05 13.39
CA TYR A 334 19.97 17.20 14.27
C TYR A 334 20.77 16.37 15.27
N THR A 335 22.09 16.49 15.29
CA THR A 335 22.95 15.60 16.05
C THR A 335 24.11 16.35 16.68
N ASP A 336 24.22 16.25 18.00
CA ASP A 336 25.42 16.64 18.73
C ASP A 336 26.41 15.46 18.74
N ILE A 337 27.56 15.65 18.10
CA ILE A 337 28.57 14.60 18.00
C ILE A 337 29.31 14.37 19.31
N ASP A 338 29.44 15.41 20.14
CA ASP A 338 30.19 15.31 21.39
C ASP A 338 29.35 14.58 22.44
N GLU A 339 28.04 14.78 22.48
CA GLU A 339 27.11 13.95 23.28
C GLU A 339 27.21 12.47 22.88
N ILE A 340 27.11 12.16 21.59
CA ILE A 340 27.20 10.76 21.12
C ILE A 340 28.58 10.17 21.45
N ARG A 341 29.65 10.95 21.36
CA ARG A 341 31.00 10.46 21.68
C ARG A 341 31.17 10.17 23.17
N ASP A 342 30.49 10.90 24.05
CA ASP A 342 30.52 10.67 25.51
C ASP A 342 29.65 9.47 25.92
N GLU A 343 28.51 9.26 25.26
CA GLU A 343 27.57 8.18 25.56
C GLU A 343 28.05 6.78 25.11
N ASN A 344 29.03 6.70 24.20
CA ASN A 344 29.47 5.47 23.56
C ASN A 344 30.94 5.19 23.89
N SER A 345 31.31 3.91 23.98
CA SER A 345 32.73 3.55 23.98
C SER A 345 33.39 3.96 22.65
N PRO A 346 34.73 4.17 22.61
CA PRO A 346 35.42 4.52 21.38
C PRO A 346 35.13 3.57 20.21
N ASP A 347 35.15 2.26 20.46
CA ASP A 347 34.91 1.24 19.44
C ASP A 347 33.47 1.27 18.92
N GLU A 348 32.48 1.49 19.81
CA GLU A 348 31.08 1.67 19.41
C GLU A 348 30.90 2.94 18.59
N PHE A 349 31.58 4.03 18.97
CA PHE A 349 31.52 5.29 18.24
C PHE A 349 32.07 5.12 16.81
N GLU A 350 33.24 4.50 16.69
CA GLU A 350 33.90 4.25 15.41
C GLU A 350 33.05 3.35 14.49
N ASN A 351 32.48 2.26 15.04
CA ASN A 351 31.66 1.36 14.25
C ASN A 351 30.33 1.98 13.83
N LEU A 352 29.57 2.52 14.78
CA LEU A 352 28.20 2.96 14.55
C LEU A 352 28.11 4.29 13.80
N TYR A 353 29.07 5.19 14.02
CA TYR A 353 28.99 6.56 13.55
C TYR A 353 30.11 6.97 12.59
N MET A 354 31.29 6.36 12.68
CA MET A 354 32.40 6.60 11.73
C MET A 354 32.52 5.53 10.65
N CYS A 355 31.61 4.55 10.65
CA CYS A 355 31.52 3.49 9.66
C CYS A 355 32.76 2.59 9.57
N GLU A 356 33.42 2.34 10.70
CA GLU A 356 34.53 1.39 10.76
C GLU A 356 34.02 -0.04 11.00
N PHE A 357 34.71 -1.04 10.42
CA PHE A 357 34.37 -2.44 10.66
C PHE A 357 35.05 -2.93 11.93
N VAL A 358 34.34 -3.73 12.74
CA VAL A 358 34.96 -4.49 13.83
C VAL A 358 35.88 -5.54 13.23
N LYS A 359 37.16 -5.54 13.63
CA LYS A 359 38.16 -6.44 13.06
C LYS A 359 37.90 -7.89 13.47
N ASP A 360 38.34 -8.81 12.62
CA ASP A 360 38.25 -10.23 12.94
C ASP A 360 39.13 -10.57 14.16
N GLY A 361 38.58 -11.32 15.12
CA GLY A 361 39.25 -11.71 16.37
C GLY A 361 39.04 -10.79 17.57
N GLU A 362 38.43 -9.61 17.41
CA GLU A 362 38.06 -8.72 18.54
C GLU A 362 36.76 -9.18 19.23
N SER A 363 35.92 -9.96 18.54
CA SER A 363 34.67 -10.50 19.08
C SER A 363 34.82 -11.92 19.63
N ALA A 364 34.28 -12.19 20.82
CA ALA A 364 34.27 -13.53 21.43
C ALA A 364 33.49 -14.59 20.61
N PHE A 365 32.50 -14.16 19.82
CA PHE A 365 31.68 -15.01 18.96
C PHE A 365 31.68 -14.47 17.53
N ASN A 366 31.68 -15.38 16.55
CA ASN A 366 31.54 -14.99 15.15
C ASN A 366 30.13 -14.44 14.88
N LEU A 367 30.03 -13.22 14.35
CA LEU A 367 28.74 -12.56 14.12
C LEU A 367 27.82 -13.34 13.16
N SER A 368 28.38 -13.97 12.13
CA SER A 368 27.60 -14.76 11.17
C SER A 368 26.94 -15.98 11.84
N GLN A 369 27.61 -16.58 12.84
CA GLN A 369 27.04 -17.67 13.63
C GLN A 369 25.90 -17.18 14.51
N LEU A 370 26.07 -16.03 15.19
CA LEU A 370 25.03 -15.43 16.03
C LEU A 370 23.78 -15.05 15.23
N LEU A 371 23.96 -14.40 14.07
CA LEU A 371 22.85 -14.05 13.17
C LEU A 371 22.12 -15.29 12.65
N GLY A 372 22.83 -16.41 12.44
CA GLY A 372 22.23 -17.68 12.06
C GLY A 372 21.36 -18.32 13.14
N CYS A 373 21.50 -17.90 14.40
CA CYS A 373 20.64 -18.33 15.51
C CYS A 373 19.40 -17.44 15.70
N GLY A 374 19.31 -16.30 14.99
CA GLY A 374 18.15 -15.41 15.04
C GLY A 374 16.96 -15.96 14.26
N ALA A 375 15.75 -15.67 14.73
CA ALA A 375 14.48 -15.96 14.05
C ALA A 375 13.65 -14.67 13.91
N ASP A 376 13.00 -14.48 12.76
CA ASP A 376 12.00 -13.42 12.57
C ASP A 376 10.63 -13.95 12.96
N GLY A 377 10.11 -13.52 14.10
CA GLY A 377 8.81 -14.00 14.59
C GLY A 377 7.66 -13.81 13.60
N TYR A 378 7.71 -12.86 12.66
CA TYR A 378 6.64 -12.71 11.65
C TYR A 378 6.67 -13.80 10.58
N ASP A 379 7.86 -14.28 10.21
CA ASP A 379 8.03 -15.25 9.12
C ASP A 379 8.21 -16.68 9.67
N ASP A 380 8.90 -16.83 10.80
CA ASP A 380 9.27 -18.13 11.39
C ASP A 380 8.22 -18.67 12.38
N TRP A 381 7.44 -17.79 13.03
CA TRP A 381 6.46 -18.17 14.05
C TRP A 381 5.03 -17.83 13.59
N PRO A 382 4.38 -18.68 12.78
CA PRO A 382 3.07 -18.37 12.17
C PRO A 382 1.93 -18.24 13.19
N ASP A 383 2.12 -18.75 14.40
CA ASP A 383 1.20 -18.65 15.53
C ASP A 383 1.40 -17.40 16.40
N TRP A 384 2.52 -16.68 16.22
CA TRP A 384 2.78 -15.44 16.93
C TRP A 384 1.99 -14.28 16.32
N LYS A 385 1.05 -13.74 17.10
CA LYS A 385 0.19 -12.62 16.73
C LYS A 385 0.54 -11.37 17.55
N PRO A 386 1.56 -10.58 17.15
CA PRO A 386 2.13 -9.52 17.99
C PRO A 386 1.13 -8.42 18.41
N PHE A 387 0.02 -8.27 17.69
CA PHE A 387 -1.01 -7.26 17.98
C PHE A 387 -2.24 -7.84 18.71
N ALA A 388 -2.26 -9.14 19.01
CA ALA A 388 -3.29 -9.72 19.85
C ALA A 388 -3.01 -9.43 21.32
N SER A 389 -4.05 -9.32 22.15
CA SER A 389 -3.92 -9.16 23.61
C SER A 389 -3.10 -10.27 24.27
N ARG A 390 -3.09 -11.46 23.66
CA ARG A 390 -2.20 -12.57 23.98
C ARG A 390 -1.47 -13.01 22.70
N PRO A 391 -0.20 -12.58 22.49
CA PRO A 391 0.51 -12.86 21.24
C PRO A 391 0.70 -14.34 20.90
N MET A 392 0.75 -15.22 21.90
CA MET A 392 0.80 -16.68 21.71
C MET A 392 -0.53 -17.38 22.04
N GLY A 393 -1.61 -16.62 22.24
CA GLY A 393 -2.90 -17.16 22.65
C GLY A 393 -2.89 -17.71 24.09
N GLN A 394 -3.61 -18.82 24.30
CA GLN A 394 -3.70 -19.50 25.60
C GLN A 394 -2.87 -20.79 25.58
N ARG A 395 -1.55 -20.65 25.49
CA ARG A 395 -0.64 -21.79 25.68
C ARG A 395 0.04 -21.68 27.03
N GLU A 396 0.15 -22.82 27.71
CA GLU A 396 1.04 -23.02 28.86
C GLU A 396 2.50 -22.92 28.42
#